data_AF-A0A4P8PR93-F1
#
_entry.id   AF-A0A4P8PR93-F1
#
_cell.length_a   1.000
_cell.length_b   1.000
_cell.length_c   1.000
_cell.angle_alpha   90.00
_cell.angle_beta   90.00
_cell.angle_gamma   90.00
#
_symmetry.space_group_name_H-M   'P 1'
#
loop_
_entity.id
_entity.type
_entity.pdbx_description
1 polymer ?
#
loop_
_entity_poly.entity_id
_entity_poly.type
_entity_poly.pdbx_seq_one_letter_code
_entity_poly.pdbx_strand_id
1 'polypeptide(L)'
;MCTAVLATGIVFAVVDWWPGAAHTADDLANDLILTTLGFLFFLTGTVWATKTFNVVVRYRRWSWWIVPAPVIVVMALLLALLLPAPSFHSARSDFEAVVTTMPEGDALWGIDVGPFSISSVTRHRDGAIYFVDEDQVFWLSTGGWVYSPTGQPTGDKYYEEFEATHIDGPWYEFRAHLPNW
;
A
#
# COMPACT_ATOMS: atom_id res chain seq x y z
N MET A 1 0.19 -18.18 21.54
CA MET A 1 1.31 -17.20 21.57
C MET A 1 1.83 -16.92 20.16
N CYS A 2 2.30 -17.90 19.39
CA CYS A 2 2.82 -17.66 18.03
C CYS A 2 1.80 -17.06 17.04
N THR A 3 0.52 -17.41 17.14
CA THR A 3 -0.54 -16.87 16.27
C THR A 3 -0.84 -15.39 16.52
N ALA A 4 -0.75 -14.96 17.78
CA ALA A 4 -0.94 -13.54 18.12
C ALA A 4 0.23 -12.71 17.59
N VAL A 5 1.47 -13.18 17.74
CA VAL A 5 2.66 -12.50 17.22
C VAL A 5 2.61 -12.37 15.69
N LEU A 6 2.18 -13.42 14.98
CA LEU A 6 2.03 -13.38 13.53
C LEU A 6 0.90 -12.43 13.08
N ALA A 7 -0.26 -12.45 13.75
CA ALA A 7 -1.35 -11.54 13.43
C ALA A 7 -0.96 -10.08 13.70
N THR A 8 -0.27 -9.81 14.81
CA THR A 8 0.25 -8.48 15.12
C THR A 8 1.30 -8.02 14.09
N GLY A 9 2.17 -8.92 13.62
CA GLY A 9 3.14 -8.62 12.56
C GLY A 9 2.47 -8.28 11.23
N ILE A 10 1.41 -9.00 10.84
CA ILE A 10 0.64 -8.70 9.63
C ILE A 10 -0.07 -7.35 9.76
N VAL A 11 -0.67 -7.05 10.91
CA VAL A 11 -1.30 -5.75 11.12
C VAL A 11 -0.28 -4.62 11.00
N PHE A 12 0.89 -4.75 11.62
CA PHE A 12 1.96 -3.74 11.51
C PHE A 12 2.48 -3.55 10.09
N ALA A 13 2.57 -4.62 9.30
CA ALA A 13 2.95 -4.54 7.89
C ALA A 13 1.85 -3.88 7.04
N VAL A 14 0.57 -4.17 7.31
CA VAL A 14 -0.57 -3.56 6.59
C VAL A 14 -0.75 -2.08 6.90
N VAL A 15 -0.31 -1.61 8.07
CA VAL A 15 -0.37 -0.19 8.45
C VAL A 15 0.95 0.56 8.27
N ASP A 16 1.97 -0.08 7.67
CA ASP A 16 3.34 0.46 7.50
C ASP A 16 3.97 1.09 8.77
N TRP A 17 3.50 0.68 9.94
CA TRP A 17 3.85 1.29 11.21
C TRP A 17 4.95 0.49 11.90
N TRP A 18 6.19 0.49 11.37
CA TRP A 18 7.32 -0.20 12.01
C TRP A 18 8.07 0.73 12.98
N PRO A 19 8.19 0.41 14.29
CA PRO A 19 8.99 1.20 15.21
C PRO A 19 10.48 0.91 14.99
N GLY A 20 11.15 1.78 14.23
CA GLY A 20 12.62 1.81 14.12
C GLY A 20 13.21 1.60 12.73
N ALA A 21 12.40 1.58 11.66
CA ALA A 21 12.95 1.66 10.31
C ALA A 21 13.10 3.14 9.95
N ALA A 22 14.34 3.62 9.85
CA ALA A 22 14.60 4.60 8.81
C ALA A 22 14.13 3.96 7.50
N HIS A 23 13.22 4.62 6.79
CA HIS A 23 12.50 4.16 5.60
C HIS A 23 13.43 3.98 4.38
N THR A 24 14.47 3.16 4.56
CA THR A 24 15.54 2.86 3.59
C THR A 24 15.64 1.36 3.30
N ALA A 25 14.64 0.56 3.71
CA ALA A 25 14.57 -0.84 3.34
C ALA A 25 13.72 -0.93 2.06
N ASP A 26 14.41 -1.10 0.93
CA ASP A 26 13.87 -1.28 -0.43
C ASP A 26 12.49 -1.98 -0.44
N ASP A 27 11.53 -1.52 -1.25
CA ASP A 27 10.17 -2.09 -1.40
C ASP A 27 10.11 -3.62 -1.43
N LEU A 28 11.14 -4.24 -2.01
CA LEU A 28 11.35 -5.69 -2.04
C LEU A 28 11.39 -6.34 -0.65
N ALA A 29 12.00 -5.69 0.33
CA ALA A 29 12.07 -6.18 1.70
C ALA A 29 10.70 -6.12 2.37
N ASN A 30 9.91 -5.06 2.16
CA ASN A 30 8.57 -4.94 2.72
C ASN A 30 7.63 -6.00 2.11
N ASP A 31 7.64 -6.15 0.79
CA ASP A 31 6.84 -7.17 0.09
C ASP A 31 7.25 -8.60 0.48
N LEU A 32 8.56 -8.87 0.61
CA LEU A 32 9.06 -10.15 1.08
C LEU A 32 8.61 -10.45 2.52
N ILE A 33 8.63 -9.45 3.40
CA ILE A 33 8.19 -9.60 4.79
C ILE A 33 6.68 -9.89 4.83
N LEU A 34 5.88 -9.14 4.08
CA LEU A 34 4.42 -9.30 4.01
C LEU A 34 4.05 -10.69 3.46
N THR A 35 4.69 -11.10 2.36
CA THR A 35 4.53 -12.42 1.76
C THR A 35 4.97 -13.54 2.71
N THR A 36 6.11 -13.38 3.38
CA THR A 36 6.64 -14.38 4.32
C THR A 36 5.75 -14.53 5.56
N LEU A 37 5.29 -13.42 6.14
CA LEU A 37 4.39 -13.41 7.29
C LEU A 37 3.02 -14.00 6.91
N GLY A 38 2.48 -13.64 5.74
CA GLY A 38 1.26 -14.21 5.20
C GLY A 38 1.35 -15.73 5.00
N PHE A 39 2.45 -16.21 4.44
CA PHE A 39 2.69 -17.64 4.24
C PHE A 39 2.82 -18.40 5.56
N LEU A 40 3.56 -17.86 6.53
CA LEU A 40 3.67 -18.44 7.88
C LEU A 40 2.33 -18.50 8.60
N PHE A 41 1.50 -17.47 8.42
CA PHE A 41 0.14 -17.43 8.96
C PHE A 41 -0.75 -18.49 8.32
N PHE A 42 -0.68 -18.65 7.00
CA PHE A 42 -1.42 -19.69 6.26
C PHE A 42 -1.02 -21.11 6.71
N LEU A 43 0.28 -21.38 6.84
CA LEU A 43 0.77 -22.68 7.34
C LEU A 43 0.31 -22.94 8.77
N THR A 44 0.46 -21.96 9.65
CA THR A 44 0.06 -22.10 11.06
C THR A 44 -1.45 -22.31 11.18
N GLY A 45 -2.25 -21.58 10.41
CA GLY A 45 -3.70 -21.74 10.32
C GLY A 45 -4.10 -23.13 9.80
N THR A 46 -3.41 -23.64 8.78
CA THR A 46 -3.68 -24.94 8.18
C THR A 46 -3.34 -26.10 9.14
N VAL A 47 -2.19 -26.02 9.82
CA VAL A 47 -1.80 -27.01 10.84
C VAL A 47 -2.79 -27.00 12.00
N TRP A 48 -3.22 -25.82 12.43
CA TRP A 48 -4.24 -25.68 13.47
C TRP A 48 -5.59 -26.24 13.03
N ALA A 49 -6.05 -25.93 11.82
CA ALA A 49 -7.31 -26.44 11.27
C ALA A 49 -7.29 -27.97 11.18
N THR A 50 -6.17 -28.55 10.73
CA THR A 50 -5.99 -30.01 10.60
C THR A 50 -6.00 -30.70 11.97
N LYS A 51 -5.32 -30.13 12.98
CA LYS A 51 -5.34 -30.67 14.35
C LYS A 51 -6.73 -30.54 14.98
N THR A 52 -7.39 -29.41 14.80
CA THR A 52 -8.73 -29.15 15.32
C THR A 52 -9.76 -30.08 14.68
N PHE A 53 -9.72 -30.24 13.36
CA PHE A 53 -10.56 -31.19 12.64
C PHE A 53 -10.36 -32.62 13.15
N ASN A 54 -9.10 -33.06 13.30
CA ASN A 54 -8.80 -34.38 13.85
C ASN A 54 -9.33 -34.55 15.30
N VAL A 55 -9.21 -33.53 16.15
CA VAL A 55 -9.67 -33.60 17.54
C VAL A 55 -11.20 -33.61 17.61
N VAL A 56 -11.88 -32.79 16.81
CA VAL A 56 -13.35 -32.72 16.76
C VAL A 56 -13.94 -34.02 16.19
N VAL A 57 -13.37 -34.53 15.09
CA VAL A 57 -13.83 -35.78 14.45
C VAL A 57 -13.53 -37.01 15.31
N ARG A 58 -12.37 -37.06 15.99
CA ARG A 58 -11.95 -38.26 16.72
C ARG A 58 -12.43 -38.33 18.17
N TYR A 59 -12.57 -37.20 18.85
CA TYR A 59 -12.90 -37.18 20.29
C TYR A 59 -14.31 -36.66 20.61
N ARG A 60 -15.02 -36.04 19.66
CA ARG A 60 -16.37 -35.46 19.82
C ARG A 60 -16.54 -34.61 21.09
N ARG A 61 -15.43 -34.12 21.66
CA ARG A 61 -15.37 -33.30 22.87
C ARG A 61 -15.12 -31.88 22.44
N TRP A 62 -16.18 -31.09 22.50
CA TRP A 62 -16.18 -29.68 22.17
C TRP A 62 -15.38 -28.93 23.23
N SER A 63 -14.11 -28.66 22.93
CA SER A 63 -13.25 -27.89 23.83
C SER A 63 -13.43 -26.40 23.53
N TRP A 64 -13.90 -25.64 24.53
CA TRP A 64 -14.18 -24.21 24.45
C TRP A 64 -12.94 -23.35 24.06
N TRP A 65 -11.74 -23.93 24.14
CA TRP A 65 -10.49 -23.32 23.70
C TRP A 65 -10.26 -23.31 22.19
N ILE A 66 -11.16 -23.93 21.40
CA ILE A 66 -11.07 -23.97 19.93
C ILE A 66 -11.63 -22.68 19.29
N VAL A 67 -12.56 -22.00 19.97
CA VAL A 67 -13.27 -20.82 19.45
C VAL A 67 -12.47 -19.51 19.44
N PRO A 68 -11.58 -19.21 20.42
CA PRO A 68 -10.94 -17.89 20.49
C PRO A 68 -10.04 -17.58 19.29
N ALA A 69 -9.35 -18.57 18.75
CA ALA A 69 -8.39 -18.37 17.67
C ALA A 69 -9.05 -17.84 16.37
N PRO A 70 -10.07 -18.49 15.78
CA PRO A 70 -10.74 -17.97 14.60
C PRO A 70 -11.43 -16.63 14.87
N VAL A 71 -11.93 -16.40 16.08
CA VAL A 71 -12.54 -15.11 16.46
C VAL A 71 -11.50 -13.99 16.43
N ILE A 72 -10.29 -14.21 16.94
CA ILE A 72 -9.22 -13.20 16.89
C ILE A 72 -8.80 -12.90 15.45
N VAL A 73 -8.69 -13.93 14.59
CA VAL A 73 -8.35 -13.74 13.17
C VAL A 73 -9.42 -12.95 12.45
N VAL A 74 -10.70 -13.31 12.63
CA VAL A 74 -11.82 -12.61 12.04
C VAL A 74 -11.90 -11.17 12.56
N MET A 75 -11.68 -10.94 13.85
CA MET A 75 -11.64 -9.60 14.44
C MET A 75 -10.49 -8.76 13.89
N ALA A 76 -9.29 -9.33 13.74
CA ALA A 76 -8.15 -8.61 13.14
C ALA A 76 -8.41 -8.27 11.67
N LEU A 77 -8.99 -9.20 10.90
CA LEU A 77 -9.37 -8.96 9.51
C LEU A 77 -10.45 -7.88 9.42
N LEU A 78 -11.46 -7.92 10.29
CA LEU A 78 -12.51 -6.91 10.36
C LEU A 78 -11.93 -5.54 10.73
N LEU A 79 -10.98 -5.47 11.68
CA LEU A 79 -10.31 -4.23 12.01
C LEU A 79 -9.51 -3.66 10.83
N ALA A 80 -8.78 -4.51 10.11
CA ALA A 80 -8.07 -4.09 8.90
C ALA A 80 -9.01 -3.57 7.81
N LEU A 81 -10.17 -4.21 7.62
CA LEU A 81 -11.19 -3.78 6.66
C LEU A 81 -11.95 -2.52 7.10
N LEU A 82 -11.99 -2.22 8.40
CA LEU A 82 -12.69 -1.06 8.97
C LEU A 82 -11.81 0.20 9.05
N LEU A 83 -10.49 0.06 8.98
CA LEU A 83 -9.59 1.20 8.89
C LEU A 83 -9.68 1.79 7.48
N PRO A 84 -10.17 3.04 7.31
CA PRO A 84 -10.22 3.66 6.01
C PRO A 84 -8.79 3.82 5.49
N ALA A 85 -8.53 3.33 4.27
CA ALA A 85 -7.27 3.60 3.59
C ALA A 85 -7.05 5.13 3.53
N PRO A 86 -5.81 5.60 3.75
CA PRO A 86 -5.52 7.02 3.62
C PRO A 86 -5.95 7.50 2.23
N SER A 87 -6.73 8.58 2.19
CA SER A 87 -7.23 9.14 0.94
C SER A 87 -6.39 10.33 0.51
N PHE A 88 -6.29 10.57 -0.80
CA PHE A 88 -5.63 11.78 -1.31
C PHE A 88 -6.20 13.05 -0.68
N HIS A 89 -7.54 13.12 -0.49
CA HIS A 89 -8.18 14.27 0.12
C HIS A 89 -7.71 14.56 1.55
N SER A 90 -7.41 13.53 2.35
CA SER A 90 -6.88 13.71 3.71
C SER A 90 -5.43 14.20 3.73
N ALA A 91 -4.61 13.85 2.74
CA ALA A 91 -3.20 14.24 2.66
C ALA A 91 -2.95 15.43 1.71
N ARG A 92 -3.99 16.01 1.12
CA ARG A 92 -3.87 17.04 0.08
C ARG A 92 -3.01 18.23 0.49
N SER A 93 -3.07 18.64 1.75
CA SER A 93 -2.22 19.73 2.26
C SER A 93 -0.73 19.42 2.15
N ASP A 94 -0.35 18.15 2.34
CA ASP A 94 1.04 17.71 2.29
C ASP A 94 1.55 17.69 0.84
N PHE A 95 0.70 17.22 -0.09
CA PHE A 95 0.97 17.33 -1.53
C PHE A 95 1.12 18.78 -1.99
N GLU A 96 0.23 19.67 -1.54
CA GLU A 96 0.30 21.11 -1.86
C GLU A 96 1.56 21.76 -1.28
N ALA A 97 1.99 21.37 -0.09
CA ALA A 97 3.25 21.83 0.48
C ALA A 97 4.43 21.49 -0.45
N VAL A 98 4.51 20.24 -0.94
CA VAL A 98 5.56 19.84 -1.89
C VAL A 98 5.50 20.66 -3.18
N VAL A 99 4.31 20.86 -3.76
CA VAL A 99 4.14 21.69 -4.97
C VAL A 99 4.72 23.09 -4.78
N THR A 100 4.51 23.71 -3.61
CA THR A 100 5.00 25.07 -3.32
C THR A 100 6.49 25.14 -3.02
N THR A 101 7.06 24.11 -2.40
CA THR A 101 8.48 24.10 -1.99
C THR A 101 9.41 23.52 -3.06
N MET A 102 8.87 22.84 -4.07
CA MET A 102 9.67 22.13 -5.06
C MET A 102 10.47 23.11 -5.93
N PRO A 103 11.81 22.98 -5.97
CA PRO A 103 12.66 23.85 -6.78
C PRO A 103 12.43 23.64 -8.28
N GLU A 104 12.67 24.69 -9.08
CA GLU A 104 12.53 24.61 -10.53
C GLU A 104 13.65 23.74 -11.13
N GLY A 105 13.26 22.65 -11.81
CA GLY A 105 14.16 21.84 -12.64
C GLY A 105 14.69 20.57 -11.99
N ASP A 106 14.40 20.30 -10.72
CA ASP A 106 14.83 19.08 -10.04
C ASP A 106 13.72 18.02 -10.01
N ALA A 107 14.14 16.75 -10.03
CA ALA A 107 13.30 15.61 -9.69
C ALA A 107 13.67 15.13 -8.29
N LEU A 108 12.67 14.91 -7.44
CA LEU A 108 12.84 14.31 -6.11
C LEU A 108 12.54 12.82 -6.21
N TRP A 109 13.25 11.99 -5.45
CA TRP A 109 13.11 10.52 -5.47
C TRP A 109 12.99 10.00 -4.06
N GLY A 110 12.13 8.99 -3.86
CA GLY A 110 11.92 8.31 -2.57
C GLY A 110 11.60 9.28 -1.45
N ILE A 111 10.48 10.02 -1.58
CA ILE A 111 10.05 10.98 -0.57
C ILE A 111 8.69 10.59 0.01
N ASP A 112 8.50 10.88 1.29
CA ASP A 112 7.21 10.71 1.94
C ASP A 112 6.35 11.96 1.78
N VAL A 113 5.07 11.77 1.40
CA VAL A 113 4.07 12.84 1.33
C VAL A 113 2.86 12.43 2.17
N GLY A 114 2.87 12.88 3.42
CA GLY A 114 1.86 12.48 4.40
C GLY A 114 1.94 10.97 4.67
N PRO A 115 0.85 10.20 4.50
CA PRO A 115 0.86 8.74 4.66
C PRO A 115 1.27 7.98 3.39
N PHE A 116 1.65 8.67 2.30
CA PHE A 116 1.98 8.05 1.01
C PHE A 116 3.49 8.04 0.77
N SER A 117 4.01 6.91 0.31
CA SER A 117 5.40 6.79 -0.17
C SER A 117 5.45 7.11 -1.67
N ILE A 118 6.24 8.12 -2.04
CA ILE A 118 6.31 8.62 -3.42
C ILE A 118 7.68 8.32 -4.01
N SER A 119 7.70 7.46 -5.03
CA SER A 119 8.91 7.01 -5.72
C SER A 119 9.62 8.17 -6.39
N SER A 120 8.85 9.08 -6.99
CA SER A 120 9.38 10.24 -7.67
C SER A 120 8.40 11.38 -7.72
N VAL A 121 8.93 12.60 -7.61
CA VAL A 121 8.23 13.84 -7.92
C VAL A 121 8.98 14.55 -9.02
N THR A 122 8.32 14.73 -10.17
CA THR A 122 8.93 15.34 -11.36
C THR A 122 8.09 16.49 -11.86
N ARG A 123 8.75 17.65 -12.08
CA ARG A 123 8.13 18.80 -12.74
C ARG A 123 8.36 18.78 -14.24
N HIS A 124 7.29 18.83 -15.02
CA HIS A 124 7.32 18.96 -16.47
C HIS A 124 7.37 20.42 -16.93
N ARG A 125 7.71 20.61 -18.21
CA ARG A 125 7.88 21.94 -18.84
C ARG A 125 6.59 22.74 -18.92
N ASP A 126 5.45 22.07 -18.91
CA ASP A 126 4.11 22.66 -18.86
C ASP A 126 3.71 23.12 -17.45
N GLY A 127 4.59 22.94 -16.46
CA GLY A 127 4.34 23.27 -15.06
C GLY A 127 3.58 22.19 -14.30
N ALA A 128 3.26 21.05 -14.94
CA ALA A 128 2.66 19.93 -14.26
C ALA A 128 3.68 19.25 -13.33
N ILE A 129 3.24 18.81 -12.16
CA ILE A 129 4.07 18.09 -11.18
C ILE A 129 3.45 16.72 -10.96
N TYR A 130 4.17 15.69 -11.38
CA TYR A 130 3.78 14.29 -11.24
C TYR A 130 4.36 13.73 -9.95
N PHE A 131 3.50 13.08 -9.18
CA PHE A 131 3.82 12.29 -7.99
C PHE A 131 3.55 10.84 -8.33
N VAL A 132 4.61 10.04 -8.43
CA VAL A 132 4.50 8.61 -8.74
C VAL A 132 4.50 7.83 -7.44
N ASP A 133 3.37 7.20 -7.14
CA ASP A 133 3.17 6.39 -5.93
C ASP A 133 3.96 5.09 -6.03
N GLU A 134 4.75 4.75 -5.01
CA GLU A 134 5.51 3.48 -4.95
C GLU A 134 4.58 2.27 -5.02
N ASP A 135 3.44 2.34 -4.32
CA ASP A 135 2.50 1.23 -4.18
C ASP A 135 1.74 0.93 -5.49
N GLN A 136 1.71 1.88 -6.42
CA GLN A 136 1.03 1.75 -7.71
C GLN A 136 1.97 1.39 -8.86
N VAL A 137 3.25 1.12 -8.55
CA VAL A 137 4.21 0.56 -9.52
C VAL A 137 4.08 -0.96 -9.52
N PHE A 138 3.42 -1.50 -10.55
CA PHE A 138 3.31 -2.95 -10.73
C PHE A 138 3.61 -3.35 -12.17
N TRP A 139 4.72 -4.07 -12.36
CA TRP A 139 5.29 -4.50 -13.65
C TRP A 139 5.59 -3.34 -14.61
N LEU A 140 4.58 -2.95 -15.39
CA LEU A 140 4.65 -1.92 -16.43
C LEU A 140 3.62 -0.83 -16.20
N SER A 141 2.81 -0.92 -15.15
CA SER A 141 1.86 0.13 -14.79
C SER A 141 2.47 1.00 -13.69
N THR A 142 2.28 2.30 -13.83
CA THR A 142 2.60 3.30 -12.82
C THR A 142 1.38 4.16 -12.58
N GLY A 143 1.16 4.55 -11.33
CA GLY A 143 0.02 5.38 -10.94
C GLY A 143 0.42 6.41 -9.90
N GLY A 144 -0.46 7.37 -9.68
CA GLY A 144 -0.27 8.39 -8.67
C GLY A 144 -1.09 9.63 -8.97
N TRP A 145 -0.56 10.78 -8.58
CA TRP A 145 -1.26 12.06 -8.65
C TRP A 145 -0.47 13.08 -9.44
N VAL A 146 -1.18 13.99 -10.09
CA VAL A 146 -0.55 15.08 -10.82
C VAL A 146 -1.26 16.39 -10.53
N TYR A 147 -0.45 17.39 -10.19
CA TYR A 147 -0.86 18.78 -10.14
C TYR A 147 -0.65 19.39 -11.51
N SER A 148 -1.72 19.73 -12.23
CA SER A 148 -1.67 20.34 -13.55
C SER A 148 -2.48 21.64 -13.59
N PRO A 149 -1.82 22.82 -13.51
CA PRO A 149 -2.51 24.10 -13.54
C PRO A 149 -3.01 24.50 -14.94
N THR A 150 -2.48 23.87 -15.99
CA THR A 150 -2.74 24.22 -17.39
C THR A 150 -3.88 23.40 -18.03
N GLY A 151 -4.42 22.41 -17.31
CA GLY A 151 -5.55 21.58 -17.76
C GLY A 151 -5.27 20.09 -17.61
N GLN A 152 -6.06 19.25 -18.29
CA GLN A 152 -5.90 17.80 -18.18
C GLN A 152 -4.50 17.37 -18.66
N PRO A 153 -3.74 16.63 -17.85
CA PRO A 153 -2.43 16.14 -18.24
C PRO A 153 -2.59 15.19 -19.43
N THR A 154 -1.71 15.31 -20.41
CA THR A 154 -1.63 14.37 -21.53
C THR A 154 -0.37 13.54 -21.30
N GLY A 155 -0.53 12.22 -21.19
CA GLY A 155 0.60 11.33 -20.98
C GLY A 155 1.70 11.53 -22.01
N ASP A 156 2.94 11.31 -21.59
CA ASP A 156 4.08 11.37 -22.50
C ASP A 156 4.08 10.21 -23.49
N LYS A 157 4.81 10.40 -24.60
CA LYS A 157 4.98 9.41 -25.68
C LYS A 157 5.63 8.09 -25.23
N TYR A 158 6.13 8.05 -24.00
CA TYR A 158 6.75 6.88 -23.39
C TYR A 158 5.73 5.89 -22.84
N TYR A 159 4.47 6.31 -22.66
CA TYR A 159 3.39 5.45 -22.20
C TYR A 159 2.57 4.96 -23.40
N GLU A 160 2.23 3.68 -23.40
CA GLU A 160 1.33 3.06 -24.37
C GLU A 160 -0.12 3.50 -24.09
N GLU A 161 -0.47 3.59 -22.81
CA GLU A 161 -1.78 4.03 -22.34
C GLU A 161 -1.59 5.02 -21.19
N PHE A 162 -2.37 6.10 -21.20
CA PHE A 162 -2.39 7.09 -20.13
C PHE A 162 -3.83 7.54 -19.89
N GLU A 163 -4.30 7.31 -18.67
CA GLU A 163 -5.59 7.75 -18.18
C GLU A 163 -5.39 8.77 -17.07
N ALA A 164 -6.17 9.85 -17.11
CA ALA A 164 -6.19 10.85 -16.05
C ALA A 164 -7.63 11.16 -15.64
N THR A 165 -7.93 10.89 -14.37
CA THR A 165 -9.22 11.16 -13.75
C THR A 165 -9.13 12.46 -12.95
N HIS A 166 -10.02 13.41 -13.24
CA HIS A 166 -10.07 14.67 -12.48
C HIS A 166 -10.54 14.42 -11.06
N ILE A 167 -9.83 14.99 -10.08
CA ILE A 167 -10.19 14.91 -8.66
C ILE A 167 -10.89 16.20 -8.26
N ASP A 168 -10.11 17.30 -8.19
CA ASP A 168 -10.60 18.61 -7.80
C ASP A 168 -9.55 19.69 -8.12
N GLY A 169 -10.01 20.88 -8.53
CA GLY A 169 -9.14 21.97 -8.93
C GLY A 169 -8.09 21.54 -9.97
N PRO A 170 -6.79 21.84 -9.78
CA PRO A 170 -5.72 21.42 -10.69
C PRO A 170 -5.23 19.97 -10.47
N TRP A 171 -5.90 19.17 -9.63
CA TRP A 171 -5.45 17.81 -9.29
C TRP A 171 -6.15 16.73 -10.10
N TYR A 172 -5.34 15.77 -10.56
CA TYR A 172 -5.78 14.57 -11.28
C TYR A 172 -5.10 13.32 -10.68
N GLU A 173 -5.81 12.21 -10.66
CA GLU A 173 -5.22 10.87 -10.50
C GLU A 173 -4.86 10.35 -11.88
N PHE A 174 -3.65 9.80 -12.05
CA PHE A 174 -3.26 9.22 -13.32
C PHE A 174 -2.86 7.75 -13.17
N ARG A 175 -3.07 7.00 -14.26
CA ARG A 175 -2.50 5.67 -14.46
C ARG A 175 -1.91 5.60 -15.84
N ALA A 176 -0.70 5.07 -15.92
CA ALA A 176 0.03 4.97 -17.16
C ALA A 176 0.62 3.56 -17.32
N HIS A 177 0.61 3.03 -18.54
CA HIS A 177 1.20 1.75 -18.89
C HIS A 177 2.42 1.94 -19.79
N LEU A 178 3.53 1.31 -19.44
CA LEU A 178 4.77 1.29 -20.20
C LEU A 178 4.68 0.22 -21.30
N PRO A 179 5.26 0.47 -22.48
CA PRO A 179 5.25 -0.49 -23.58
C PRO A 179 6.02 -1.76 -23.25
N ASN A 180 5.49 -2.92 -23.68
CA ASN A 180 6.20 -4.19 -23.64
C ASN A 180 7.33 -4.19 -24.68
N TRP A 181 8.59 -4.19 -24.24
CA TRP A 181 9.79 -4.30 -25.10
C TRP A 181 10.27 -5.75 -25.24
#